data_AF-A0A7K4DQH0-F1
#
_entry.id   AF-A0A7K4DQH0-F1
#
_cell.length_a   1.000
_cell.length_b   1.000
_cell.length_c   1.000
_cell.angle_alpha   90.00
_cell.angle_beta   90.00
_cell.angle_gamma   90.00
#
_symmetry.space_group_name_H-M   'P 1'
#
loop_
_entity.id
_entity.type
_entity.pdbx_description
1 polymer ?
#
loop_
_entity_poly.entity_id
_entity_poly.type
_entity_poly.pdbx_seq_one_letter_code
_entity_poly.pdbx_strand_id
1 'polypeptide(L)'
;MQQRSVLLFENSIKSDATKKKTYLYHLNNFQKFYQIKDYDSLAGIEVGKMQIMVEDYVMHLKKVNSPNYIRLPLAAIKAFWNNWNKTHGNNMKCVHEYVFEIVKS
;
A
#
# COMPACT_ATOMS: atom_id res chain seq x y z
N MET A 1 1.34 -21.35 3.32
CA MET A 1 0.06 -21.00 2.68
C MET A 1 0.21 -19.62 2.04
N GLN A 2 -0.08 -19.50 0.74
CA GLN A 2 -0.16 -18.19 0.08
C GLN A 2 -1.47 -17.52 0.48
N GLN A 3 -1.39 -16.24 0.85
CA GLN A 3 -2.52 -15.47 1.39
C GLN A 3 -3.41 -14.94 0.25
N ARG A 4 -4.72 -14.85 0.50
CA ARG A 4 -5.69 -14.54 -0.56
C ARG A 4 -5.52 -13.12 -1.09
N SER A 5 -5.24 -12.18 -0.20
CA SER A 5 -4.95 -10.78 -0.56
C SER A 5 -3.75 -10.65 -1.49
N VAL A 6 -2.68 -11.42 -1.24
CA VAL A 6 -1.49 -11.47 -2.10
C VAL A 6 -1.84 -12.05 -3.47
N LEU A 7 -2.53 -13.17 -3.54
CA LEU A 7 -2.92 -13.78 -4.82
C LEU A 7 -3.75 -12.82 -5.69
N LEU A 8 -4.73 -12.14 -5.11
CA LEU A 8 -5.54 -11.14 -5.82
C LEU A 8 -4.69 -9.98 -6.32
N PHE A 9 -3.79 -9.48 -5.48
CA PHE A 9 -2.86 -8.43 -5.85
C PHE A 9 -1.94 -8.86 -7.00
N GLU A 10 -1.35 -10.03 -6.91
CA GLU A 10 -0.43 -10.56 -7.90
C GLU A 10 -1.10 -10.77 -9.27
N ASN A 11 -2.34 -11.26 -9.30
CA ASN A 11 -3.11 -11.46 -10.54
C ASN A 11 -3.58 -10.14 -11.16
N SER A 12 -3.80 -9.11 -10.34
CA SER A 12 -4.22 -7.79 -10.82
C SER A 12 -3.09 -6.97 -11.45
N ILE A 13 -1.83 -7.30 -11.16
CA ILE A 13 -0.66 -6.60 -11.70
C ILE A 13 -0.28 -7.24 -13.03
N LYS A 14 -0.56 -6.55 -14.13
CA LYS A 14 -0.08 -6.92 -15.48
C LYS A 14 1.40 -6.59 -15.72
N SER A 15 2.10 -6.05 -14.72
CA SER A 15 3.49 -5.64 -14.84
C SER A 15 4.44 -6.81 -14.65
N ASP A 16 5.60 -6.72 -15.28
CA ASP A 16 6.66 -7.73 -15.24
C ASP A 16 7.05 -8.10 -13.80
N ALA A 17 7.60 -9.31 -13.65
CA ALA A 17 7.98 -9.91 -12.38
C ALA A 17 8.83 -8.98 -11.50
N THR A 18 9.68 -8.14 -12.10
CA THR A 18 10.51 -7.15 -11.38
C THR A 18 9.66 -6.12 -10.65
N LYS A 19 8.64 -5.55 -11.30
CA LYS A 19 7.77 -4.54 -10.68
C LYS A 19 6.90 -5.16 -9.59
N LYS A 20 6.44 -6.39 -9.80
CA LYS A 20 5.74 -7.19 -8.78
C LYS A 20 6.60 -7.39 -7.52
N LYS A 21 7.87 -7.79 -7.69
CA LYS A 21 8.84 -7.92 -6.58
C LYS A 21 9.07 -6.60 -5.85
N THR A 22 9.25 -5.50 -6.59
CA THR A 22 9.40 -4.16 -5.99
C THR A 22 8.19 -3.76 -5.16
N TYR A 23 6.98 -4.06 -5.64
CA TYR A 23 5.77 -3.70 -4.90
C TYR A 23 5.64 -4.53 -3.62
N LEU A 24 5.90 -5.83 -3.69
CA LEU A 24 5.93 -6.70 -2.51
C LEU A 24 6.99 -6.26 -1.50
N TYR A 25 8.17 -5.83 -1.97
CA TYR A 25 9.22 -5.28 -1.10
C TYR A 25 8.72 -4.07 -0.30
N HIS A 26 8.05 -3.12 -0.96
CA HIS A 26 7.52 -1.96 -0.26
C HIS A 26 6.34 -2.28 0.67
N LEU A 27 5.49 -3.24 0.31
CA LEU A 27 4.43 -3.73 1.20
C LEU A 27 5.00 -4.40 2.44
N ASN A 28 6.05 -5.22 2.29
CA ASN A 28 6.75 -5.83 3.43
C ASN A 28 7.35 -4.78 4.36
N ASN A 29 7.93 -3.69 3.82
CA ASN A 29 8.47 -2.62 4.65
C ASN A 29 7.37 -1.89 5.42
N PHE A 30 6.21 -1.66 4.80
CA PHE A 30 5.04 -1.10 5.46
C PHE A 30 4.52 -2.01 6.58
N GLN A 31 4.41 -3.32 6.31
CA GLN A 31 4.02 -4.30 7.34
C GLN A 31 5.01 -4.33 8.50
N LYS A 32 6.31 -4.28 8.23
CA LYS A 32 7.35 -4.22 9.27
C LYS A 32 7.23 -2.95 10.12
N PHE A 33 6.98 -1.80 9.50
CA PHE A 33 6.82 -0.53 10.20
C PHE A 33 5.67 -0.58 11.22
N TYR A 34 4.55 -1.21 10.86
CA TYR A 34 3.38 -1.36 11.74
C TYR A 34 3.30 -2.71 12.47
N GLN A 35 4.33 -3.55 12.35
CA GLN A 35 4.37 -4.90 12.93
C GLN A 35 3.15 -5.76 12.57
N ILE A 36 2.65 -5.62 11.33
CA ILE A 36 1.52 -6.39 10.83
C ILE A 36 2.01 -7.79 10.45
N LYS A 37 1.37 -8.80 11.04
CA LYS A 37 1.79 -10.21 10.92
C LYS A 37 1.65 -10.78 9.51
N ASP A 38 0.60 -10.39 8.79
CA ASP A 38 0.26 -10.95 7.48
C ASP A 38 -0.50 -9.95 6.59
N TYR A 39 -0.54 -10.25 5.28
CA TYR A 39 -1.17 -9.41 4.26
C TYR A 39 -2.69 -9.44 4.34
N ASP A 40 -3.30 -10.54 4.78
CA ASP A 40 -4.75 -10.60 4.96
C ASP A 40 -5.18 -9.67 6.13
N SER A 41 -4.40 -9.61 7.21
CA SER A 41 -4.57 -8.64 8.30
C SER A 41 -4.35 -7.20 7.84
N LEU A 42 -3.35 -6.95 6.98
CA LEU A 42 -3.14 -5.64 6.34
C LEU A 42 -4.35 -5.24 5.48
N ALA A 43 -4.90 -6.19 4.74
CA ALA A 43 -6.02 -5.95 3.83
C ALA A 43 -7.34 -5.71 4.60
N GLY A 44 -7.51 -6.36 5.76
CA GLY A 44 -8.66 -6.20 6.65
C GLY A 44 -8.69 -4.93 7.50
N ILE A 45 -7.67 -4.06 7.41
CA ILE A 45 -7.67 -2.78 8.13
C ILE A 45 -8.79 -1.89 7.61
N GLU A 46 -9.53 -1.28 8.53
CA GLU A 46 -10.57 -0.30 8.20
C GLU A 46 -10.00 0.87 7.38
N VAL A 47 -10.78 1.34 6.42
CA VAL A 47 -10.38 2.38 5.47
C VAL A 47 -9.82 3.63 6.15
N GLY A 48 -10.53 4.17 7.15
CA GLY A 48 -10.09 5.39 7.84
C GLY A 48 -8.80 5.18 8.64
N LYS A 49 -8.64 4.02 9.28
CA LYS A 49 -7.42 3.69 10.02
C LYS A 49 -6.21 3.61 9.10
N MET A 50 -6.37 2.98 7.94
CA MET A 50 -5.24 2.79 7.03
C MET A 50 -4.88 4.07 6.25
N GLN A 51 -5.81 5.01 6.06
CA GLN A 51 -5.46 6.37 5.62
C GLN A 51 -4.42 7.00 6.56
N ILE A 52 -4.71 7.04 7.86
CA ILE A 52 -3.81 7.58 8.90
C ILE A 52 -2.46 6.83 8.86
N MET A 53 -2.49 5.50 8.77
CA MET A 53 -1.26 4.70 8.70
C MET A 53 -0.41 5.02 7.46
N VAL A 54 -1.02 5.30 6.31
CA VAL A 54 -0.28 5.70 5.11
C VAL A 54 0.34 7.08 5.28
N GLU A 55 -0.40 8.04 5.86
CA GLU A 55 0.11 9.39 6.13
C GLU A 55 1.31 9.37 7.08
N ASP A 56 1.19 8.70 8.22
CA ASP A 56 2.26 8.54 9.21
C ASP A 56 3.51 7.88 8.59
N TYR A 57 3.30 6.87 7.75
CA TYR A 57 4.40 6.20 7.05
C TYR A 57 5.08 7.12 6.03
N VAL A 58 4.32 7.91 5.28
CA VAL A 58 4.87 8.90 4.35
C VAL A 58 5.65 9.98 5.10
N MET A 59 5.13 10.47 6.23
CA MET A 59 5.86 11.42 7.08
C MET A 59 7.17 10.84 7.61
N HIS A 60 7.18 9.56 7.99
CA HIS A 60 8.40 8.85 8.34
C HIS A 60 9.37 8.80 7.16
N LEU A 61 8.92 8.33 5.99
CA LEU A 61 9.76 8.22 4.80
C LEU A 61 10.35 9.58 4.35
N LYS A 62 9.60 10.68 4.48
CA LYS A 62 10.12 12.03 4.19
C LYS A 62 11.31 12.42 5.07
N LYS A 63 11.38 11.92 6.31
CA LYS A 63 12.47 12.22 7.24
C LYS A 63 13.75 11.42 6.93
N VAL A 64 13.62 10.24 6.33
CA VAL A 64 14.73 9.29 6.17
C VAL A 64 15.15 9.05 4.71
N ASN A 65 14.31 9.40 3.74
CA ASN A 65 14.55 9.15 2.32
C ASN A 65 14.35 10.41 1.47
N SER A 66 14.89 10.37 0.25
CA SER A 66 14.65 11.43 -0.73
C SER A 66 13.17 11.48 -1.15
N PRO A 67 12.63 12.66 -1.52
CA PRO A 67 11.23 12.78 -1.94
C PRO A 67 10.84 11.85 -3.09
N ASN A 68 11.78 11.56 -3.99
CA ASN A 68 11.58 10.65 -5.12
C ASN A 68 11.34 9.19 -4.70
N TYR A 69 11.88 8.77 -3.56
CA TYR A 69 11.71 7.41 -3.04
C TYR A 69 10.23 7.11 -2.74
N ILE A 70 9.52 8.09 -2.19
CA ILE A 70 8.16 7.95 -1.61
C ILE A 70 7.12 7.48 -2.63
N ARG A 71 7.32 7.80 -3.92
CA ARG A 71 6.38 7.44 -5.00
C ARG A 71 6.17 5.93 -5.12
N LEU A 72 7.23 5.14 -5.01
CA LEU A 72 7.16 3.70 -5.20
C LEU A 72 6.44 2.97 -4.04
N PRO A 73 6.78 3.21 -2.76
CA PRO A 73 6.03 2.68 -1.63
C PRO A 73 4.54 3.00 -1.68
N LEU A 74 4.21 4.25 -1.97
CA LEU A 74 2.81 4.68 -2.09
C LEU A 74 2.05 3.99 -3.21
N ALA A 75 2.66 3.87 -4.38
CA ALA A 75 2.07 3.16 -5.51
C ALA A 75 1.81 1.70 -5.17
N ALA A 76 2.74 1.04 -4.46
CA ALA A 76 2.61 -0.34 -4.03
C ALA A 76 1.45 -0.54 -3.04
N ILE A 77 1.40 0.28 -1.97
CA ILE A 77 0.35 0.23 -0.95
C ILE A 77 -1.03 0.49 -1.58
N LYS A 78 -1.13 1.55 -2.39
CA LYS A 78 -2.37 1.92 -3.09
C LYS A 78 -2.84 0.81 -4.04
N ALA A 79 -1.93 0.20 -4.79
CA ALA A 79 -2.28 -0.89 -5.69
C ALA A 79 -2.80 -2.12 -4.93
N PHE A 80 -2.12 -2.56 -3.87
CA PHE A 80 -2.55 -3.70 -3.07
C PHE A 80 -3.98 -3.54 -2.56
N TRP A 81 -4.24 -2.38 -1.98
CA TRP A 81 -5.44 -2.18 -1.21
C TRP A 81 -6.65 -1.83 -2.09
N ASN A 82 -6.43 -1.14 -3.21
CA ASN A 82 -7.47 -0.97 -4.23
C ASN A 82 -7.94 -2.30 -4.81
N ASN A 83 -7.03 -3.26 -5.02
CA ASN A 83 -7.39 -4.56 -5.58
C ASN A 83 -8.15 -5.43 -4.56
N TRP A 84 -7.78 -5.35 -3.28
CA TRP A 84 -8.56 -5.97 -2.21
C TRP A 84 -9.98 -5.38 -2.10
N ASN A 85 -10.10 -4.05 -2.05
CA ASN A 85 -11.41 -3.39 -1.87
C ASN A 85 -12.36 -3.59 -3.06
N LYS A 86 -11.83 -3.64 -4.29
CA LYS A 86 -12.62 -3.98 -5.50
C LYS A 86 -13.34 -5.32 -5.41
N THR A 87 -12.75 -6.29 -4.72
CA THR A 87 -13.29 -7.66 -4.62
C THR A 87 -14.23 -7.84 -3.43
N HIS A 88 -14.30 -6.87 -2.50
CA HIS A 88 -15.07 -6.97 -1.25
C HIS A 88 -16.15 -5.88 -1.11
N GLY A 89 -16.38 -5.04 -2.12
CA GLY A 89 -17.53 -4.11 -2.17
C GLY A 89 -17.45 -2.88 -1.24
N ASN A 90 -16.40 -2.74 -0.44
CA ASN A 90 -16.14 -1.54 0.36
C ASN A 90 -15.41 -0.50 -0.47
N ASN A 91 -16.18 0.42 -1.07
CA ASN A 91 -15.63 1.57 -1.78
C ASN A 91 -14.85 2.48 -0.82
N MET A 92 -13.53 2.51 -0.96
CA MET A 92 -12.69 3.53 -0.34
C MET A 92 -13.01 4.88 -1.01
N LYS A 93 -13.82 5.73 -0.37
CA LYS A 93 -13.90 7.14 -0.74
C LYS A 93 -12.52 7.77 -0.49
N CYS A 94 -11.79 7.95 -1.59
CA CYS A 94 -10.72 8.94 -1.72
C CYS A 94 -9.48 8.78 -0.82
N VAL A 95 -8.56 7.87 -1.18
CA VAL A 95 -7.10 8.11 -0.97
C VAL A 95 -6.48 8.74 -2.23
N HIS A 96 -7.32 9.11 -3.20
CA HIS A 96 -6.84 9.62 -4.48
C HIS A 96 -6.31 11.05 -4.40
N GLU A 97 -6.80 11.84 -3.44
CA GLU A 97 -6.59 13.30 -3.39
C GLU A 97 -5.53 13.67 -2.33
N TYR A 98 -5.69 13.22 -1.07
CA TYR A 98 -4.83 13.64 0.04
C TYR A 98 -3.33 13.29 -0.12
N VAL A 99 -2.99 12.09 -0.57
CA VAL A 99 -1.56 11.70 -0.59
C VAL A 99 -0.81 12.27 -1.81
N PHE A 100 -1.52 12.57 -2.91
CA PHE A 100 -0.89 13.22 -4.07
C PHE A 100 -0.55 14.69 -3.78
N GLU A 101 -1.35 15.37 -2.96
CA GLU A 101 -1.07 16.73 -2.51
C GLU A 101 0.14 16.77 -1.56
N ILE A 102 0.20 15.84 -0.60
CA ILE A 102 1.34 15.74 0.34
C ILE A 102 2.66 15.45 -0.38
N VAL A 103 2.68 14.67 -1.46
CA VAL A 103 3.93 14.35 -2.19
C VAL A 103 4.36 15.46 -3.15
N LYS A 104 3.50 16.43 -3.46
CA LYS A 104 3.81 17.58 -4.32
C LYS A 104 4.31 18.82 -3.56
N SER A 105 4.13 18.89 -2.23
CA SER A 105 4.64 19.94 -1.34
C SER A 105 6.04 19.61 -0.81
#